data_AF-A0A963FFV6-F1
#
_entry.id   AF-A0A963FFV6-F1
#
_cell.length_a   1.000
_cell.length_b   1.000
_cell.length_c   1.000
_cell.angle_alpha   90.00
_cell.angle_beta   90.00
_cell.angle_gamma   90.00
#
_symmetry.space_group_name_H-M   'P 1'
#
loop_
_entity.id
_entity.type
_entity.pdbx_description
1 polymer ?
#
loop_
_entity_poly.entity_id
_entity_poly.type
_entity_poly.pdbx_seq_one_letter_code
_entity_poly.pdbx_strand_id
1 'polypeptide(L)' 'MKTRIAVALAAALISAAPGIMAGTAEAEKWINSEFQPSTLSKEQQMEEMAWFIKAAEPFRGMEINVLSETIPTHEYESKT' A
#
# COMPACT_ATOMS: atom_id res chain seq x y z
N MET A 1 -18.73 34.59 -17.39
CA MET A 1 -17.85 33.62 -18.08
C MET A 1 -16.54 33.35 -17.33
N LYS A 2 -15.79 34.38 -16.91
CA LYS A 2 -14.47 34.23 -16.25
C LYS A 2 -14.49 33.34 -15.00
N THR A 3 -15.52 33.45 -14.17
CA THR A 3 -15.70 32.65 -12.95
C THR A 3 -15.95 31.16 -13.24
N ARG A 4 -16.63 30.83 -14.35
CA ARG A 4 -16.90 29.45 -14.74
C ARG A 4 -15.66 28.77 -15.32
N ILE A 5 -14.83 29.53 -16.04
CA ILE A 5 -13.54 29.07 -16.57
C ILE A 5 -12.56 28.80 -15.42
N ALA A 6 -12.52 29.68 -14.41
CA ALA A 6 -11.67 29.50 -13.23
C ALA A 6 -12.04 28.24 -12.42
N VAL A 7 -13.35 27.96 -12.24
CA VAL A 7 -13.82 26.76 -11.55
C VAL A 7 -13.49 25.48 -12.34
N ALA A 8 -13.62 25.49 -13.67
CA ALA A 8 -13.27 24.35 -14.51
C ALA A 8 -11.76 24.05 -14.50
N LEU A 9 -10.91 25.08 -14.52
CA LEU A 9 -9.45 24.93 -14.39
C LEU A 9 -9.04 24.41 -13.02
N ALA A 10 -9.68 24.87 -11.94
CA ALA A 10 -9.41 24.37 -10.60
C ALA A 10 -9.78 22.88 -10.44
N ALA A 11 -10.93 22.45 -11.00
CA ALA A 11 -11.34 21.05 -10.97
C ALA A 11 -10.40 20.12 -11.77
N ALA A 12 -9.89 20.59 -12.92
CA ALA A 12 -8.92 19.84 -13.73
C ALA A 12 -7.57 19.67 -13.02
N LEU A 13 -7.12 20.68 -12.27
CA LEU A 13 -5.86 20.61 -11.51
C LEU A 13 -5.94 19.63 -10.32
N ILE A 14 -7.10 19.52 -9.67
CA ILE A 14 -7.32 18.55 -8.57
C ILE A 14 -7.36 17.11 -9.11
N SER A 15 -7.83 16.93 -10.35
CA SER A 15 -7.91 15.61 -10.99
C SER A 15 -6.56 15.11 -11.53
N ALA A 16 -5.58 16.00 -11.69
CA ALA A 16 -4.27 15.71 -12.27
C ALA A 16 -3.14 15.65 -11.23
N ALA A 17 -3.42 15.88 -9.96
CA ALA A 17 -2.44 15.68 -8.90
C ALA A 17 -2.15 14.18 -8.79
N PRO A 18 -0.89 13.73 -8.92
CA PRO A 18 -0.56 12.35 -8.59
C PRO A 18 -0.95 12.14 -7.13
N GLY A 19 -1.90 11.24 -6.89
CA GLY A 19 -2.29 10.88 -5.54
C GLY A 19 -1.02 10.45 -4.80
N ILE A 20 -0.71 11.11 -3.69
CA ILE A 20 0.31 10.63 -2.77
C ILE A 20 -0.24 9.33 -2.18
N MET A 21 0.08 8.20 -2.83
CA MET A 21 -0.29 6.87 -2.35
C MET A 21 0.64 6.51 -1.21
N ALA A 22 0.17 6.73 0.02
CA ALA A 22 0.83 6.21 1.22
C ALA A 22 1.00 4.69 1.10
N GLY A 23 2.16 4.16 1.47
CA GLY A 23 2.46 2.73 1.42
C GLY A 23 3.25 2.26 0.19
N THR A 24 3.42 3.08 -0.86
CA THR A 24 4.14 2.67 -2.08
C THR A 24 5.65 2.58 -1.89
N ALA A 25 6.25 3.52 -1.15
CA ALA A 25 7.67 3.49 -0.81
C ALA A 25 7.99 2.32 0.13
N GLU A 26 7.11 2.05 1.09
CA GLU A 26 7.18 0.88 1.96
C GLU A 26 7.04 -0.40 1.13
N ALA A 27 6.05 -0.50 0.24
CA ALA A 27 5.88 -1.66 -0.63
C ALA A 27 7.15 -1.99 -1.41
N GLU A 28 7.80 -1.00 -2.02
CA GLU A 28 9.06 -1.22 -2.73
C GLU A 28 10.17 -1.69 -1.79
N LYS A 29 10.29 -1.11 -0.59
CA LYS A 29 11.27 -1.55 0.41
C LYS A 29 11.09 -3.04 0.74
N TRP A 30 9.87 -3.45 1.07
CA TRP A 30 9.56 -4.82 1.48
C TRP A 30 9.76 -5.83 0.33
N ILE A 31 9.38 -5.46 -0.89
CA ILE A 31 9.63 -6.28 -2.09
C ILE A 31 11.13 -6.54 -2.28
N ASN A 32 11.95 -5.51 -2.07
CA ASN A 32 13.39 -5.61 -2.27
C ASN A 32 14.12 -6.31 -1.10
N SER A 33 13.58 -6.30 0.13
CA SER A 33 14.28 -6.84 1.31
C SER A 33 13.69 -8.12 1.90
N GLU A 34 12.36 -8.24 1.98
CA GLU A 34 11.69 -9.32 2.73
C GLU A 34 11.03 -10.36 1.82
N PHE A 35 10.50 -9.94 0.68
CA PHE A 35 9.70 -10.84 -0.18
C PHE A 35 10.56 -11.58 -1.21
N GLN A 36 11.77 -11.97 -0.82
CA GLN A 36 12.70 -12.72 -1.67
C GLN A 36 13.13 -14.05 -1.03
N PRO A 37 13.24 -15.13 -1.83
CA PRO A 37 12.96 -15.20 -3.26
C PRO A 37 11.45 -15.23 -3.56
N SER A 38 11.03 -14.63 -4.69
CA SER A 38 9.64 -14.66 -5.15
C SER A 38 9.45 -15.41 -6.46
N THR A 39 8.28 -16.02 -6.61
CA THR A 39 7.80 -16.57 -7.90
C THR A 39 7.20 -15.49 -8.81
N LEU A 40 6.89 -14.32 -8.25
CA LEU A 40 6.34 -13.18 -8.97
C LEU A 40 7.44 -12.24 -9.46
N SER A 41 7.27 -11.64 -10.64
CA SER A 41 8.14 -10.55 -11.09
C SER A 41 8.02 -9.34 -10.15
N LYS A 42 9.00 -8.43 -10.18
CA LYS A 42 8.95 -7.22 -9.35
C LYS A 42 7.70 -6.38 -9.66
N GLU A 43 7.32 -6.31 -10.93
CA GLU A 43 6.11 -5.62 -11.37
C GLU A 43 4.85 -6.27 -10.79
N GLN A 44 4.75 -7.60 -10.85
CA GLN A 44 3.62 -8.34 -10.28
C GLN A 44 3.52 -8.17 -8.77
N GLN A 45 4.65 -8.15 -8.06
CA GLN A 45 4.67 -7.87 -6.62
C GLN A 45 4.19 -6.43 -6.32
N MET A 46 4.58 -5.45 -7.13
CA MET A 46 4.09 -4.07 -6.97
C MET A 46 2.58 -3.95 -7.20
N GLU A 47 2.03 -4.69 -8.16
CA GLU A 47 0.58 -4.76 -8.39
C GLU A 47 -0.17 -5.37 -7.20
N GLU A 48 0.37 -6.45 -6.63
CA GLU A 48 -0.19 -7.08 -5.42
C GLU A 48 -0.11 -6.14 -4.21
N MET A 49 1.01 -5.45 -4.01
CA MET A 49 1.13 -4.45 -2.94
C MET A 49 0.17 -3.28 -3.14
N ALA A 50 -0.06 -2.83 -4.37
CA ALA A 50 -1.07 -1.82 -4.66
C ALA A 50 -2.49 -2.30 -4.28
N TRP A 51 -2.79 -3.58 -4.49
CA TRP A 51 -4.04 -4.19 -4.01
C TRP A 51 -4.13 -4.16 -2.48
N PHE A 52 -3.07 -4.54 -1.75
CA PHE A 52 -3.04 -4.50 -0.29
C PHE A 52 -3.20 -3.08 0.26
N ILE A 53 -2.49 -2.09 -0.30
CA ILE A 53 -2.60 -0.68 0.10
C ILE A 53 -4.06 -0.21 0.00
N LYS A 54 -4.71 -0.52 -1.12
CA LYS A 54 -6.11 -0.18 -1.35
C LYS A 54 -7.04 -0.91 -0.38
N ALA A 55 -6.84 -2.21 -0.18
CA ALA A 55 -7.64 -3.00 0.75
C ALA A 55 -7.51 -2.52 2.20
N ALA A 56 -6.37 -1.92 2.55
CA ALA A 56 -6.09 -1.42 3.89
C ALA A 56 -6.66 -0.02 4.18
N GLU A 57 -7.15 0.71 3.17
CA GLU A 57 -7.71 2.07 3.33
C GLU A 57 -8.73 2.21 4.48
N PRO A 58 -9.68 1.27 4.69
CA PRO A 58 -10.67 1.38 5.76
C PRO A 58 -10.09 1.31 7.17
N PHE A 59 -8.87 0.79 7.33
CA PHE A 59 -8.25 0.56 8.63
C PHE A 59 -7.32 1.68 9.10
N ARG A 60 -7.16 2.75 8.30
CA ARG A 60 -6.29 3.87 8.66
C ARG A 60 -6.75 4.51 9.98
N GLY A 61 -5.80 4.66 10.90
CA GLY A 61 -6.05 5.26 12.21
C GLY A 61 -6.70 4.31 13.23
N MET A 62 -6.92 3.05 12.87
CA MET A 62 -7.33 2.02 13.82
C MET A 62 -6.12 1.45 14.55
N GLU A 63 -6.31 1.11 15.82
CA GLU A 63 -5.39 0.24 16.54
C GLU A 63 -5.77 -1.22 16.24
N ILE A 64 -4.87 -1.97 15.62
CA ILE A 64 -5.08 -3.36 15.24
C ILE A 64 -4.33 -4.25 16.22
N ASN A 65 -5.07 -5.09 16.94
CA ASN A 65 -4.51 -6.09 17.85
C ASN A 65 -4.63 -7.47 17.21
N VAL A 66 -3.53 -8.22 17.16
CA VAL A 66 -3.50 -9.59 16.64
C VAL A 66 -3.32 -10.55 17.82
N LEU A 67 -4.22 -11.54 17.94
CA LEU A 67 -4.03 -12.65 18.85
C LEU A 67 -3.41 -13.80 18.05
N SER A 68 -2.12 -14.01 18.27
CA SER A 68 -1.42 -15.17 17.73
C SER A 68 -1.49 -16.33 18.72
N GLU A 69 -1.87 -17.50 18.24
CA GLU A 69 -1.70 -18.74 19.00
C GLU A 69 -0.21 -19.11 19.04
N THR A 70 0.27 -19.52 20.22
CA THR A 70 1.59 -20.14 20.34
C THR A 70 1.51 -21.57 19.80
N ILE A 71 1.73 -21.74 18.50
CA ILE A 71 1.92 -23.05 17.89
C ILE A 71 3.41 -23.30 17.65
N PRO A 72 3.90 -24.55 17.74
CA PRO A 72 5.32 -24.88 17.53
C PRO A 72 5.89 -24.36 16.21
N THR A 73 5.06 -24.30 15.15
CA THR A 73 5.45 -23.76 13.84
C THR A 73 5.80 -22.27 13.91
N HIS A 74 4.97 -21.43 14.54
CA HIS A 74 5.26 -20.01 14.70
C HIS A 74 6.53 -19.78 15.53
N GLU A 75 6.76 -20.63 16.55
CA GLU A 75 7.98 -20.53 17.37
C GLU A 75 9.24 -20.86 16.56
N TYR A 76 9.18 -21.90 15.73
CA TYR A 76 10.27 -22.23 14.81
C TYR A 76 10.53 -21.09 13.80
N GLU A 77 9.47 -20.59 13.15
CA GLU A 77 9.54 -19.52 12.14
C GLU A 77 10.06 -18.19 12.72
N SER A 78 9.74 -17.87 13.98
CA SER A 78 10.21 -16.63 14.63
C SER A 78 11.70 -16.58 14.96
N LYS A 79 12.41 -17.71 14.91
CA LYS A 79 13.84 -17.85 15.25
C LYS A 79 14.75 -17.85 14.03
N THR A 80 14.19 -17.72 12.84
CA THR A 80 14.86 -17.66 11.53
C THR A 80 14.70 -16.29 10.91
#